data_AF-A0A6A5Q7K7-F1
#
_entry.id   AF-A0A6A5Q7K7-F1
#
_cell.length_a   1.000
_cell.length_b   1.000
_cell.length_c   1.000
_cell.angle_alpha   90.00
_cell.angle_beta   90.00
_cell.angle_gamma   90.00
#
_symmetry.space_group_name_H-M   'P 1'
#
loop_
_entity.id
_entity.type
_entity.pdbx_description
1 polymer ?
#
loop_
_entity_poly.entity_id
_entity_poly.type
_entity_poly.pdbx_seq_one_letter_code
_entity_poly.pdbx_strand_id
1 'polypeptide(L)'
;MLFSIFLTLASVTCGASRLSSPRKVESRAISGRYIVKLRDDMGTLAVSQLKASLTTMPSHAYSMNGFTGFAGVLTAEEKRQLKTSDKVEYIEEDAMFHTTSIIQQKNATWGISRLSSLEPDSTTYTYDDSAGKGTCAYIMDTGIYAAHPDFESRATALVDLSGEDNNIDGDGHGTHVAGTIGSKTYGVAKKTKLYSIKVLDSSGSGSVSTILSGFQYAIKNRTQDCPKGSVLNLSLGGPKKKSIDDAAKALVQSGVFVAVAAGNEIDDVASSSPAGEPSVCTVGATNQTDEFAYFSNYGPGVDILAPGVDILSTYLNGSTDIISGTSMSSPHIAGLGAYLLGAGLAEVDTLCETIQSLAAQDAITEVPEDTANLLAYNGAEQTAVSKH
;
A
#
# COMPACT_ATOMS: atom_id res chain seq x y z
N MET A 1 29.50 -73.09 -5.29
CA MET A 1 30.55 -72.12 -4.88
C MET A 1 29.91 -70.74 -4.86
N LEU A 2 30.14 -70.02 -3.77
CA LEU A 2 29.47 -68.81 -3.29
C LEU A 2 29.25 -67.70 -4.34
N PHE A 3 28.09 -67.03 -4.31
CA PHE A 3 27.94 -65.58 -4.58
C PHE A 3 26.58 -65.13 -3.98
N SER A 4 26.58 -64.63 -2.75
CA SER A 4 26.46 -63.20 -2.37
C SER A 4 25.20 -62.50 -2.89
N ILE A 5 24.15 -62.50 -2.04
CA ILE A 5 22.95 -61.68 -2.17
C ILE A 5 23.29 -60.28 -1.65
N PHE A 6 23.34 -59.28 -2.54
CA PHE A 6 23.41 -57.87 -2.15
C PHE A 6 22.02 -57.39 -1.74
N LEU A 7 21.85 -57.07 -0.46
CA LEU A 7 20.68 -56.40 0.09
C LEU A 7 20.91 -54.89 -0.01
N THR A 8 20.31 -54.22 -1.00
CA THR A 8 20.30 -52.75 -1.09
C THR A 8 19.25 -52.20 -0.13
N LEU A 9 19.67 -51.56 0.95
CA LEU A 9 18.81 -50.70 1.77
C LEU A 9 18.43 -49.46 0.95
N ALA A 10 17.16 -49.32 0.59
CA ALA A 10 16.61 -48.04 0.17
C ALA A 10 16.34 -47.18 1.42
N SER A 11 17.16 -46.15 1.63
CA SER A 11 16.90 -45.13 2.63
C SER A 11 15.73 -44.25 2.18
N VAL A 12 14.59 -44.35 2.86
CA VAL A 12 13.50 -43.39 2.74
C VAL A 12 13.96 -42.09 3.37
N THR A 13 14.44 -41.14 2.57
CA THR A 13 14.61 -39.75 3.01
C THR A 13 13.23 -39.11 3.06
N CYS A 14 12.67 -38.99 4.25
CA CYS A 14 11.50 -38.14 4.49
C CYS A 14 11.94 -36.69 4.27
N GLY A 15 11.65 -36.15 3.09
CA GLY A 15 11.82 -34.74 2.81
C GLY A 15 10.92 -33.96 3.75
N ALA A 16 11.50 -33.24 4.70
CA ALA A 16 10.78 -32.29 5.51
C ALA A 16 10.18 -31.24 4.58
N SER A 17 8.87 -31.32 4.38
CA SER A 17 8.07 -30.27 3.78
C SER A 17 8.30 -29.01 4.61
N ARG A 18 8.95 -28.00 4.00
CA ARG A 18 8.92 -26.64 4.51
C ARG A 18 7.49 -26.15 4.36
N LEU A 19 6.71 -26.31 5.43
CA LEU A 19 5.47 -25.58 5.62
C LEU A 19 5.84 -24.09 5.59
N SER A 20 5.49 -23.41 4.51
CA SER A 20 5.45 -21.96 4.43
C SER A 20 4.47 -21.49 5.49
N SER A 21 4.98 -20.83 6.53
CA SER A 21 4.14 -20.12 7.48
C SER A 21 3.41 -19.00 6.75
N PRO A 22 2.07 -18.88 6.84
CA PRO A 22 1.38 -17.67 6.39
C PRO A 22 1.94 -16.49 7.20
N ARG A 23 2.51 -15.52 6.49
CA ARG A 23 3.10 -14.30 7.07
C ARG A 23 1.94 -13.48 7.65
N LYS A 24 1.77 -13.53 8.98
CA LYS A 24 0.82 -12.68 9.70
C LYS A 24 1.18 -11.22 9.42
N VAL A 25 0.16 -10.39 9.17
CA VAL A 25 0.27 -8.93 9.19
C VAL A 25 0.85 -8.54 10.56
N GLU A 26 2.15 -8.23 10.61
CA GLU A 26 2.82 -7.90 11.86
C GLU A 26 2.32 -6.52 12.31
N SER A 27 1.65 -6.50 13.45
CA SER A 27 1.42 -5.30 14.25
C SER A 27 2.70 -4.48 14.35
N ARG A 28 2.61 -3.14 14.25
CA ARG A 28 3.78 -2.25 14.30
C ARG A 28 4.65 -2.56 15.51
N ALA A 29 5.84 -3.09 15.25
CA ALA A 29 6.83 -3.42 16.26
C ALA A 29 7.23 -2.16 17.06
N ILE A 30 7.31 -2.29 18.38
CA ILE A 30 7.79 -1.27 19.29
C ILE A 30 9.30 -1.48 19.41
N SER A 31 10.06 -0.70 18.63
CA SER A 31 11.51 -0.84 18.52
C SER A 31 12.21 -0.91 19.89
N GLY A 32 13.02 -1.96 20.07
CA GLY A 32 13.81 -2.19 21.28
C GLY A 32 13.04 -2.78 22.47
N ARG A 33 11.73 -2.98 22.35
CA ARG A 33 10.88 -3.63 23.36
C ARG A 33 10.55 -5.04 22.95
N TYR A 34 10.61 -5.98 23.90
CA TYR A 34 10.45 -7.40 23.62
C TYR A 34 9.55 -8.07 24.65
N ILE A 35 8.86 -9.12 24.21
CA ILE A 35 8.19 -10.09 25.07
C ILE A 35 9.08 -11.34 25.16
N VAL A 36 9.38 -11.74 26.39
CA VAL A 36 10.17 -12.94 26.70
C VAL A 36 9.24 -13.97 27.33
N LYS A 37 8.95 -15.04 26.59
CA LYS A 37 8.20 -16.19 27.12
C LYS A 37 9.17 -17.21 27.67
N LEU A 38 8.95 -17.65 28.90
CA LEU A 38 9.64 -18.78 29.51
C LEU A 38 8.90 -20.08 29.19
N ARG A 39 9.62 -21.20 29.23
CA ARG A 39 9.01 -22.52 29.09
C ARG A 39 7.94 -22.77 30.15
N ASP A 40 6.91 -23.54 29.79
CA ASP A 40 5.75 -23.80 30.65
C ASP A 40 6.08 -24.51 31.98
N ASP A 41 7.19 -25.25 32.05
CA ASP A 41 7.67 -25.90 33.27
C ASP A 41 8.41 -24.95 34.22
N MET A 42 8.63 -23.69 33.82
CA MET A 42 9.28 -22.67 34.62
C MET A 42 8.27 -21.90 35.47
N GLY A 43 8.50 -21.90 36.79
CA GLY A 43 7.69 -21.12 37.75
C GLY A 43 8.10 -19.64 37.83
N THR A 44 7.31 -18.86 38.59
CA THR A 44 7.51 -17.42 38.81
C THR A 44 8.87 -17.03 39.44
N LEU A 45 9.55 -17.98 40.09
CA LEU A 45 10.93 -17.81 40.57
C LEU A 45 11.94 -17.64 39.43
N ALA A 46 11.77 -18.37 38.31
CA ALA A 46 12.64 -18.26 37.15
C ALA A 46 12.48 -16.89 36.47
N VAL A 47 11.25 -16.38 36.41
CA VAL A 47 10.97 -15.00 35.96
C VAL A 47 11.71 -14.00 36.83
N SER A 48 11.62 -14.14 38.16
CA SER A 48 12.26 -13.21 39.09
C SER A 48 13.79 -13.20 38.95
N GLN A 49 14.41 -14.37 38.74
CA GLN A 49 15.85 -14.50 38.49
C GLN A 49 16.28 -13.83 37.18
N LEU A 50 15.57 -14.10 36.08
CA LEU A 50 15.89 -13.52 34.77
C LEU A 50 15.65 -12.01 34.74
N LYS A 51 14.60 -11.53 35.43
CA LYS A 51 14.36 -10.09 35.58
C LYS A 51 15.50 -9.39 36.34
N ALA A 52 16.05 -10.05 37.36
CA ALA A 52 17.15 -9.50 38.16
C ALA A 52 18.51 -9.47 37.42
N SER A 53 18.67 -10.25 36.35
CA SER A 53 19.87 -10.22 35.51
C SER A 53 19.86 -9.11 34.45
N LEU A 54 18.76 -8.36 34.33
CA LEU A 54 18.62 -7.27 33.35
C LEU A 54 19.02 -5.92 33.95
N THR A 55 19.56 -5.06 33.10
CA THR A 55 19.98 -3.69 33.43
C THR A 55 18.80 -2.76 33.68
N THR A 56 17.68 -2.97 32.96
CA THR A 56 16.42 -2.26 33.17
C THR A 56 15.34 -3.20 33.65
N MET A 57 14.62 -2.79 34.70
CA MET A 57 13.45 -3.51 35.20
C MET A 57 12.40 -3.68 34.09
N PRO A 58 11.96 -4.91 33.81
CA PRO A 58 10.90 -5.13 32.83
C PRO A 58 9.60 -4.44 33.22
N SER A 59 9.00 -3.79 32.24
CA SER A 59 7.75 -3.03 32.36
C SER A 59 6.56 -3.86 32.84
N HIS A 60 6.53 -5.15 32.50
CA HIS A 60 5.45 -6.07 32.88
C HIS A 60 6.01 -7.47 33.21
N ALA A 61 5.28 -8.23 34.03
CA ALA A 61 5.51 -9.66 34.24
C ALA A 61 4.17 -10.39 34.13
N TYR A 62 4.20 -11.58 33.54
CA TYR A 62 3.03 -12.39 33.20
C TYR A 62 3.11 -13.74 33.90
N SER A 63 1.98 -14.17 34.45
CA SER A 63 1.83 -15.49 35.09
C SER A 63 0.40 -15.97 34.87
N MET A 64 0.20 -16.77 33.83
CA MET A 64 -1.08 -17.39 33.45
C MET A 64 -0.84 -18.86 33.08
N ASN A 65 -1.91 -19.66 33.04
CA ASN A 65 -1.78 -21.07 32.66
C ASN A 65 -1.21 -21.18 31.22
N GLY A 66 -0.09 -21.89 31.06
CA GLY A 66 0.62 -22.03 29.77
C GLY A 66 1.34 -20.76 29.28
N PHE A 67 1.46 -19.73 30.12
CA PHE A 67 2.18 -18.51 29.75
C PHE A 67 2.80 -17.80 30.95
N THR A 68 4.11 -17.87 31.03
CA THR A 68 4.93 -17.22 32.06
C THR A 68 6.02 -16.40 31.38
N GLY A 69 6.18 -15.13 31.73
CA GLY A 69 7.05 -14.25 30.97
C GLY A 69 7.18 -12.83 31.52
N PHE A 70 7.84 -11.98 30.76
CA PHE A 70 7.90 -10.54 31.02
C PHE A 70 8.06 -9.73 29.73
N ALA A 71 7.74 -8.44 29.78
CA ALA A 71 7.99 -7.51 28.68
C ALA A 71 8.85 -6.33 29.14
N GLY A 72 9.82 -5.94 28.33
CA GLY A 72 10.73 -4.84 28.65
C GLY A 72 11.64 -4.44 27.50
N VAL A 73 12.37 -3.35 27.70
CA VAL A 73 13.45 -2.95 26.79
C VAL A 73 14.63 -3.88 27.01
N LEU A 74 15.18 -4.41 25.92
CA LEU A 74 16.37 -5.27 25.97
C LEU A 74 17.47 -4.69 25.11
N THR A 75 18.69 -4.62 25.65
CA THR A 75 19.90 -4.39 24.86
C THR A 75 20.19 -5.58 23.96
N ALA A 76 21.00 -5.37 22.91
CA ALA A 76 21.44 -6.45 22.03
C ALA A 76 22.19 -7.56 22.80
N GLU A 77 22.88 -7.22 23.88
CA GLU A 77 23.59 -8.18 24.72
C GLU A 77 22.64 -9.01 25.58
N GLU A 78 21.70 -8.38 26.28
CA GLU A 78 20.68 -9.08 27.08
C GLU A 78 19.83 -10.01 26.21
N LYS A 79 19.45 -9.56 25.00
CA LYS A 79 18.73 -10.40 24.03
C LYS A 79 19.56 -11.63 23.63
N ARG A 80 20.87 -11.48 23.42
CA ARG A 80 21.76 -12.63 23.13
C ARG A 80 21.85 -13.59 24.31
N GLN A 81 22.01 -13.07 25.53
CA GLN A 81 22.08 -13.88 26.75
C GLN A 81 20.76 -14.65 26.99
N LEU A 82 19.62 -13.98 26.89
CA LEU A 82 18.31 -14.60 27.05
C LEU A 82 18.05 -15.69 25.99
N LYS A 83 18.49 -15.49 24.74
CA LYS A 83 18.39 -16.52 23.69
C LYS A 83 19.18 -17.80 23.99
N THR A 84 20.20 -17.72 24.85
CA THR A 84 21.00 -18.88 25.25
C THR A 84 20.50 -19.54 26.54
N SER A 85 19.51 -18.95 27.21
CA SER A 85 18.97 -19.50 28.45
C SER A 85 18.06 -20.69 28.16
N ASP A 86 18.30 -21.79 28.87
CA ASP A 86 17.45 -22.99 28.89
C ASP A 86 16.04 -22.75 29.46
N LYS A 87 15.82 -21.59 30.10
CA LYS A 87 14.55 -21.17 30.69
C LYS A 87 13.64 -20.42 29.70
N VAL A 88 14.20 -19.86 28.63
CA VAL A 88 13.48 -19.03 27.65
C VAL A 88 13.00 -19.91 26.51
N GLU A 89 11.71 -19.83 26.18
CA GLU A 89 11.12 -20.53 25.05
C GLU A 89 11.26 -19.71 23.76
N TYR A 90 10.90 -18.42 23.82
CA TYR A 90 11.10 -17.48 22.73
C TYR A 90 11.25 -16.03 23.19
N ILE A 91 11.79 -15.21 22.29
CA ILE A 91 11.82 -13.75 22.41
C ILE A 91 11.20 -13.19 21.13
N GLU A 92 10.11 -12.46 21.27
CA GLU A 92 9.43 -11.76 20.19
C GLU A 92 9.51 -10.24 20.40
N GLU A 93 9.52 -9.47 19.32
CA GLU A 93 9.44 -8.02 19.42
C GLU A 93 8.02 -7.62 19.85
N ASP A 94 7.93 -6.73 20.82
CA ASP A 94 6.64 -6.24 21.30
C ASP A 94 5.99 -5.39 20.20
N ALA A 95 4.67 -5.33 20.15
CA ALA A 95 3.97 -4.69 19.05
C ALA A 95 2.65 -4.06 19.50
N MET A 96 2.27 -2.99 18.81
CA MET A 96 1.01 -2.30 19.07
C MET A 96 -0.16 -3.05 18.46
N PHE A 97 -1.10 -3.49 19.29
CA PHE A 97 -2.43 -3.92 18.82
C PHE A 97 -3.38 -2.72 18.80
N HIS A 98 -4.12 -2.56 17.70
CA HIS A 98 -5.13 -1.52 17.54
C HIS A 98 -6.53 -2.14 17.55
N THR A 99 -7.50 -1.44 18.15
CA THR A 99 -8.92 -1.76 17.94
C THR A 99 -9.31 -1.31 16.54
N THR A 100 -9.25 -2.21 15.56
CA THR A 100 -9.72 -1.93 14.20
C THR A 100 -11.23 -2.20 14.12
N SER A 101 -11.99 -1.18 13.72
CA SER A 101 -13.40 -1.36 13.37
C SER A 101 -13.49 -1.53 11.86
N ILE A 102 -13.79 -2.74 11.40
CA ILE A 102 -14.02 -2.98 9.97
C ILE A 102 -15.40 -2.45 9.58
N ILE A 103 -15.44 -1.62 8.55
CA ILE A 103 -16.65 -1.02 7.99
C ILE A 103 -16.94 -1.67 6.63
N GLN A 104 -18.23 -1.88 6.35
CA GLN A 104 -18.70 -2.36 5.05
C GLN A 104 -19.57 -1.28 4.39
N GLN A 105 -19.13 -0.78 3.23
CA GLN A 105 -19.98 0.01 2.34
C GLN A 105 -20.65 -0.95 1.35
N LYS A 106 -21.96 -1.14 1.50
CA LYS A 106 -22.79 -1.86 0.53
C LYS A 106 -23.02 -1.00 -0.72
N ASN A 107 -23.30 -1.64 -1.85
CA ASN A 107 -23.50 -0.99 -3.14
C ASN A 107 -22.30 -0.11 -3.54
N ALA A 108 -21.09 -0.59 -3.24
CA ALA A 108 -19.86 0.03 -3.67
C ALA A 108 -19.68 -0.15 -5.18
N THR A 109 -18.96 0.78 -5.83
CA THR A 109 -18.55 0.61 -7.22
C THR A 109 -17.56 -0.53 -7.34
N TRP A 110 -17.53 -1.17 -8.49
CA TRP A 110 -16.67 -2.33 -8.74
C TRP A 110 -15.18 -2.00 -8.48
N GLY A 111 -14.76 -0.77 -8.82
CA GLY A 111 -13.38 -0.30 -8.65
C GLY A 111 -12.90 -0.38 -7.20
N ILE A 112 -13.69 0.06 -6.23
CA ILE A 112 -13.29 -0.04 -4.82
C ILE A 112 -13.63 -1.40 -4.21
N SER A 113 -14.74 -2.03 -4.60
CA SER A 113 -15.11 -3.34 -4.03
C SER A 113 -14.09 -4.41 -4.39
N ARG A 114 -13.56 -4.40 -5.63
CA ARG A 114 -12.55 -5.35 -6.08
C ARG A 114 -11.25 -5.24 -5.29
N LEU A 115 -10.88 -4.06 -4.81
CA LEU A 115 -9.73 -3.87 -3.90
C LEU A 115 -9.92 -4.52 -2.52
N SER A 116 -11.13 -4.92 -2.14
CA SER A 116 -11.40 -5.47 -0.81
C SER A 116 -11.98 -6.89 -0.83
N SER A 117 -12.06 -7.50 -2.01
CA SER A 117 -12.57 -8.86 -2.23
C SER A 117 -11.53 -9.64 -3.02
N LEU A 118 -11.30 -10.91 -2.69
CA LEU A 118 -10.47 -11.79 -3.51
C LEU A 118 -11.25 -12.33 -4.72
N GLU A 119 -12.56 -12.47 -4.59
CA GLU A 119 -13.46 -12.89 -5.66
C GLU A 119 -13.98 -11.67 -6.47
N PRO A 120 -14.24 -11.82 -7.78
CA PRO A 120 -14.90 -10.80 -8.59
C PRO A 120 -16.36 -10.57 -8.17
N ASP A 121 -17.01 -9.58 -8.78
CA ASP A 121 -18.44 -9.25 -8.64
C ASP A 121 -18.92 -8.84 -7.23
N SER A 122 -18.01 -8.69 -6.26
CA SER A 122 -18.37 -8.11 -4.96
C SER A 122 -18.94 -6.70 -5.14
N THR A 123 -20.03 -6.41 -4.44
CA THR A 123 -20.64 -5.07 -4.36
C THR A 123 -20.43 -4.40 -3.02
N THR A 124 -19.51 -4.94 -2.21
CA THR A 124 -19.19 -4.43 -0.88
C THR A 124 -17.74 -4.00 -0.83
N TYR A 125 -17.50 -2.76 -0.38
CA TYR A 125 -16.17 -2.29 -0.02
C TYR A 125 -15.95 -2.43 1.49
N THR A 126 -15.03 -3.32 1.87
CA THR A 126 -14.67 -3.60 3.26
C THR A 126 -13.36 -2.89 3.59
N TYR A 127 -13.33 -2.07 4.64
CA TYR A 127 -12.15 -1.26 4.98
C TYR A 127 -12.08 -0.95 6.49
N ASP A 128 -10.88 -0.71 6.99
CA ASP A 128 -10.64 -0.22 8.35
C ASP A 128 -11.17 1.21 8.55
N ASP A 129 -11.75 1.48 9.72
CA ASP A 129 -12.37 2.77 10.03
C ASP A 129 -11.40 3.95 10.09
N SER A 130 -10.09 3.73 10.17
CA SER A 130 -9.11 4.81 9.96
C SER A 130 -9.29 5.43 8.57
N ALA A 131 -9.59 4.64 7.53
CA ALA A 131 -9.89 5.06 6.16
C ALA A 131 -8.94 6.14 5.62
N GLY A 132 -7.64 6.07 5.94
CA GLY A 132 -6.64 7.06 5.54
C GLY A 132 -6.61 8.35 6.37
N LYS A 133 -7.26 8.39 7.55
CA LYS A 133 -7.22 9.55 8.44
C LYS A 133 -5.78 9.91 8.82
N GLY A 134 -5.44 11.20 8.67
CA GLY A 134 -4.12 11.72 9.00
C GLY A 134 -3.09 11.61 7.87
N THR A 135 -3.49 11.17 6.68
CA THR A 135 -2.67 11.21 5.46
C THR A 135 -3.10 12.36 4.53
N CYS A 136 -2.19 12.67 3.61
CA CYS A 136 -2.41 13.58 2.49
C CYS A 136 -2.26 12.82 1.19
N ALA A 137 -3.17 13.02 0.25
CA ALA A 137 -2.99 12.64 -1.13
C ALA A 137 -2.88 13.87 -2.02
N TYR A 138 -1.77 13.95 -2.75
CA TYR A 138 -1.53 14.98 -3.74
C TYR A 138 -1.94 14.45 -5.12
N ILE A 139 -2.59 15.30 -5.89
CA ILE A 139 -3.08 15.00 -7.23
C ILE A 139 -2.43 16.01 -8.16
N MET A 140 -1.50 15.53 -8.98
CA MET A 140 -0.83 16.35 -9.97
C MET A 140 -1.46 16.10 -11.34
N ASP A 141 -2.34 17.02 -11.76
CA ASP A 141 -3.32 16.77 -12.81
C ASP A 141 -3.87 18.09 -13.39
N THR A 142 -5.08 18.10 -13.95
CA THR A 142 -5.81 19.25 -14.52
C THR A 142 -6.40 20.22 -13.48
N GLY A 143 -6.36 19.85 -12.20
CA GLY A 143 -6.96 20.59 -11.09
C GLY A 143 -7.84 19.68 -10.22
N ILE A 144 -8.57 20.27 -9.27
CA ILE A 144 -9.68 19.59 -8.58
C ILE A 144 -10.82 20.59 -8.39
N TYR A 145 -12.06 20.20 -8.69
CA TYR A 145 -13.25 20.90 -8.23
C TYR A 145 -13.45 20.69 -6.72
N ALA A 146 -12.73 21.45 -5.91
CA ALA A 146 -12.66 21.26 -4.45
C ALA A 146 -14.01 21.40 -3.73
N ALA A 147 -14.99 22.08 -4.35
CA ALA A 147 -16.34 22.24 -3.82
C ALA A 147 -17.26 21.03 -4.09
N HIS A 148 -16.75 19.94 -4.69
CA HIS A 148 -17.53 18.72 -4.86
C HIS A 148 -18.06 18.20 -3.51
N PRO A 149 -19.37 17.97 -3.36
CA PRO A 149 -19.95 17.61 -2.06
C PRO A 149 -19.38 16.30 -1.49
N ASP A 150 -19.00 15.36 -2.37
CA ASP A 150 -18.44 14.07 -1.98
C ASP A 150 -17.05 14.16 -1.34
N PHE A 151 -16.34 15.31 -1.47
CA PHE A 151 -15.08 15.54 -0.76
C PHE A 151 -15.28 16.00 0.69
N GLU A 152 -16.49 16.40 1.09
CA GLU A 152 -16.81 16.85 2.46
C GLU A 152 -15.78 17.87 3.01
N SER A 153 -15.37 18.83 2.17
CA SER A 153 -14.34 19.86 2.45
C SER A 153 -12.90 19.36 2.67
N ARG A 154 -12.60 18.08 2.33
CA ARG A 154 -11.24 17.53 2.42
C ARG A 154 -10.35 17.88 1.23
N ALA A 155 -10.91 18.45 0.16
CA ALA A 155 -10.16 18.86 -1.03
C ALA A 155 -9.72 20.32 -0.97
N THR A 156 -8.50 20.60 -1.43
CA THR A 156 -7.93 21.94 -1.53
C THR A 156 -7.09 22.05 -2.81
N ALA A 157 -7.32 23.09 -3.59
CA ALA A 157 -6.50 23.38 -4.75
C ALA A 157 -5.33 24.30 -4.34
N LEU A 158 -4.10 23.78 -4.39
CA LEU A 158 -2.92 24.47 -3.83
C LEU A 158 -2.31 25.49 -4.79
N VAL A 159 -2.10 25.08 -6.04
CA VAL A 159 -1.36 25.87 -7.02
C VAL A 159 -1.74 25.48 -8.44
N ASP A 160 -1.69 26.45 -9.34
CA ASP A 160 -1.71 26.29 -10.78
C ASP A 160 -0.33 26.60 -11.36
N LEU A 161 0.21 25.65 -12.11
CA LEU A 161 1.46 25.74 -12.84
C LEU A 161 1.25 25.57 -14.36
N SER A 162 0.01 25.31 -14.80
CA SER A 162 -0.34 25.11 -16.21
C SER A 162 -0.24 26.39 -17.04
N GLY A 163 -0.36 27.55 -16.38
CA GLY A 163 -0.34 28.88 -17.01
C GLY A 163 -1.72 29.43 -17.36
N GLU A 164 -2.79 28.79 -16.89
CA GLU A 164 -4.18 29.29 -17.03
C GLU A 164 -4.57 30.30 -15.93
N ASP A 165 -3.66 30.56 -14.98
CA ASP A 165 -3.79 31.47 -13.84
C ASP A 165 -5.04 31.22 -12.99
N ASN A 166 -5.46 29.95 -12.87
CA ASN A 166 -6.56 29.55 -12.01
C ASN A 166 -6.39 28.11 -11.48
N ASN A 167 -6.75 27.91 -10.21
CA ASN A 167 -6.64 26.60 -9.55
C ASN A 167 -7.86 25.69 -9.79
N ILE A 168 -8.65 25.96 -10.84
CA ILE A 168 -9.89 25.23 -11.14
C ILE A 168 -9.55 24.07 -12.07
N ASP A 169 -10.26 22.96 -11.88
CA ASP A 169 -10.25 21.87 -12.85
C ASP A 169 -11.13 22.23 -14.06
N GLY A 170 -10.49 22.44 -15.21
CA GLY A 170 -11.18 22.79 -16.46
C GLY A 170 -11.54 21.58 -17.34
N ASP A 171 -10.97 20.42 -17.04
CA ASP A 171 -11.14 19.18 -17.83
C ASP A 171 -12.02 18.16 -17.10
N GLY A 172 -11.85 18.04 -15.77
CA GLY A 172 -12.59 17.11 -14.92
C GLY A 172 -11.84 15.82 -14.60
N HIS A 173 -10.77 15.50 -15.35
CA HIS A 173 -9.92 14.34 -15.08
C HIS A 173 -9.32 14.36 -13.68
N GLY A 174 -8.74 15.49 -13.24
CA GLY A 174 -8.15 15.60 -11.90
C GLY A 174 -9.19 15.46 -10.77
N THR A 175 -10.41 15.95 -10.98
CA THR A 175 -11.53 15.74 -10.05
C THR A 175 -11.93 14.27 -9.99
N HIS A 176 -11.95 13.55 -11.12
CA HIS A 176 -12.26 12.12 -11.19
C HIS A 176 -11.25 11.27 -10.43
N VAL A 177 -9.96 11.53 -10.69
CA VAL A 177 -8.83 10.91 -10.02
C VAL A 177 -8.87 11.17 -8.51
N ALA A 178 -9.07 12.41 -8.08
CA ALA A 178 -9.20 12.77 -6.66
C ALA A 178 -10.39 12.06 -5.99
N GLY A 179 -11.47 11.88 -6.76
CA GLY A 179 -12.65 11.11 -6.37
C GLY A 179 -12.31 9.68 -5.96
N THR A 180 -11.56 8.98 -6.81
CA THR A 180 -11.14 7.59 -6.62
C THR A 180 -10.18 7.45 -5.44
N ILE A 181 -9.35 8.47 -5.18
CA ILE A 181 -8.43 8.44 -4.04
C ILE A 181 -9.19 8.59 -2.71
N GLY A 182 -10.02 9.63 -2.56
CA GLY A 182 -10.43 10.08 -1.22
C GLY A 182 -11.83 10.68 -1.09
N SER A 183 -12.71 10.49 -2.07
CA SER A 183 -14.11 10.87 -1.89
C SER A 183 -14.86 9.97 -0.90
N LYS A 184 -15.98 10.46 -0.37
CA LYS A 184 -16.83 9.71 0.56
C LYS A 184 -17.37 8.43 -0.06
N THR A 185 -17.87 8.51 -1.29
CA THR A 185 -18.64 7.46 -1.96
C THR A 185 -17.73 6.55 -2.79
N TYR A 186 -16.84 7.14 -3.59
CA TYR A 186 -16.01 6.44 -4.57
C TYR A 186 -14.56 6.26 -4.12
N GLY A 187 -14.15 6.92 -3.04
CA GLY A 187 -12.76 6.91 -2.58
C GLY A 187 -12.35 5.65 -1.85
N VAL A 188 -11.10 5.24 -2.05
CA VAL A 188 -10.42 4.19 -1.26
C VAL A 188 -10.08 4.72 0.15
N ALA A 189 -9.37 5.83 0.26
CA ALA A 189 -8.99 6.46 1.52
C ALA A 189 -9.95 7.59 1.91
N LYS A 190 -11.18 7.23 2.31
CA LYS A 190 -12.31 8.16 2.52
C LYS A 190 -12.08 9.30 3.52
N LYS A 191 -11.03 9.25 4.34
CA LYS A 191 -10.68 10.26 5.35
C LYS A 191 -9.32 10.93 5.08
N THR A 192 -8.69 10.68 3.93
CA THR A 192 -7.47 11.40 3.52
C THR A 192 -7.78 12.85 3.12
N LYS A 193 -6.82 13.76 3.28
CA LYS A 193 -6.91 15.13 2.72
C LYS A 193 -6.43 15.11 1.27
N LEU A 194 -7.14 15.81 0.38
CA LEU A 194 -6.87 15.85 -1.05
C LEU A 194 -6.29 17.22 -1.43
N TYR A 195 -5.15 17.23 -2.12
CA TYR A 195 -4.46 18.45 -2.52
C TYR A 195 -4.13 18.46 -4.01
N SER A 196 -4.64 19.44 -4.75
CA SER A 196 -4.35 19.57 -6.18
C SER A 196 -3.07 20.40 -6.43
N ILE A 197 -2.22 19.90 -7.32
CA ILE A 197 -1.14 20.64 -7.97
C ILE A 197 -1.45 20.60 -9.47
N LYS A 198 -2.02 21.67 -10.01
CA LYS A 198 -2.42 21.71 -11.42
C LYS A 198 -1.19 21.89 -12.31
N VAL A 199 -0.89 20.88 -13.12
CA VAL A 199 0.22 20.87 -14.10
C VAL A 199 -0.24 20.61 -15.53
N LEU A 200 -1.51 20.23 -15.69
CA LEU A 200 -2.18 20.08 -16.97
C LEU A 200 -3.20 21.21 -17.12
N ASP A 201 -3.32 21.76 -18.32
CA ASP A 201 -4.32 22.77 -18.68
C ASP A 201 -5.73 22.16 -18.82
N SER A 202 -6.71 22.98 -19.18
CA SER A 202 -8.12 22.55 -19.37
C SER A 202 -8.33 21.63 -20.57
N SER A 203 -7.28 21.32 -21.33
CA SER A 203 -7.28 20.33 -22.42
C SER A 203 -6.53 19.04 -22.04
N GLY A 204 -6.14 18.89 -20.76
CA GLY A 204 -5.38 17.74 -20.29
C GLY A 204 -3.90 17.76 -20.67
N SER A 205 -3.36 18.90 -21.10
CA SER A 205 -2.01 19.01 -21.65
C SER A 205 -1.06 19.75 -20.71
N GLY A 206 0.19 19.29 -20.62
CA GLY A 206 1.22 19.94 -19.80
C GLY A 206 2.61 19.76 -20.40
N SER A 207 3.46 20.78 -20.23
CA SER A 207 4.84 20.70 -20.68
C SER A 207 5.72 19.93 -19.69
N VAL A 208 6.82 19.34 -20.18
CA VAL A 208 7.84 18.72 -19.31
C VAL A 208 8.32 19.71 -18.23
N SER A 209 8.55 20.97 -18.59
CA SER A 209 8.94 22.02 -17.63
C SER A 209 7.89 22.27 -16.55
N THR A 210 6.61 22.21 -16.89
CA THR A 210 5.50 22.38 -15.95
C THR A 210 5.43 21.21 -14.98
N ILE A 211 5.54 19.97 -15.49
CA ILE A 211 5.54 18.75 -14.67
C ILE A 211 6.72 18.77 -13.69
N LEU A 212 7.92 19.12 -14.16
CA LEU A 212 9.10 19.28 -13.30
C LEU A 212 8.91 20.35 -12.21
N SER A 213 8.22 21.44 -12.53
CA SER A 213 7.86 22.48 -11.56
C SER A 213 6.88 21.95 -10.51
N GLY A 214 5.93 21.10 -10.93
CA GLY A 214 5.03 20.38 -10.04
C GLY A 214 5.77 19.48 -9.07
N PHE A 215 6.72 18.66 -9.55
CA PHE A 215 7.54 17.80 -8.68
C PHE A 215 8.32 18.62 -7.65
N GLN A 216 8.91 19.75 -8.08
CA GLN A 216 9.58 20.65 -7.16
C GLN A 216 8.63 21.23 -6.10
N TYR A 217 7.42 21.62 -6.49
CA TYR A 217 6.41 22.13 -5.57
C TYR A 217 6.02 21.06 -4.55
N ALA A 218 5.76 19.82 -4.98
CA ALA A 218 5.41 18.71 -4.09
C ALA A 218 6.48 18.46 -3.01
N ILE A 219 7.76 18.57 -3.37
CA ILE A 219 8.89 18.42 -2.43
C ILE A 219 8.94 19.59 -1.43
N LYS A 220 8.82 20.83 -1.91
CA LYS A 220 9.05 22.03 -1.09
C LYS A 220 7.84 22.46 -0.25
N ASN A 221 6.63 22.22 -0.74
CA ASN A 221 5.39 22.80 -0.23
C ASN A 221 4.42 21.76 0.34
N ARG A 222 4.87 20.52 0.57
CA ARG A 222 4.12 19.50 1.30
C ARG A 222 3.67 20.03 2.66
N THR A 223 2.35 20.02 2.91
CA THR A 223 1.80 20.33 4.23
C THR A 223 2.33 19.35 5.28
N GLN A 224 2.57 19.87 6.49
CA GLN A 224 3.01 19.09 7.63
C GLN A 224 1.82 18.52 8.43
N ASP A 225 0.58 18.83 8.05
CA ASP A 225 -0.65 18.42 8.77
C ASP A 225 -1.12 16.99 8.45
N CYS A 226 -0.19 16.12 8.07
CA CYS A 226 -0.44 14.73 7.67
C CYS A 226 0.55 13.79 8.37
N PRO A 227 0.37 13.56 9.69
CA PRO A 227 1.33 12.81 10.53
C PRO A 227 1.47 11.34 10.17
N LYS A 228 0.61 10.80 9.29
CA LYS A 228 0.68 9.42 8.80
C LYS A 228 1.38 9.29 7.45
N GLY A 229 1.77 10.40 6.83
CA GLY A 229 2.50 10.41 5.56
C GLY A 229 1.70 11.01 4.40
N SER A 230 2.36 11.07 3.24
CA SER A 230 1.81 11.64 2.01
C SER A 230 2.02 10.71 0.84
N VAL A 231 1.01 10.64 -0.04
CA VAL A 231 1.06 9.96 -1.33
C VAL A 231 0.88 10.99 -2.45
N LEU A 232 1.47 10.74 -3.62
CA LEU A 232 1.25 11.50 -4.84
C LEU A 232 0.72 10.58 -5.92
N ASN A 233 -0.33 11.02 -6.60
CA ASN A 233 -0.84 10.37 -7.80
C ASN A 233 -0.41 11.14 -9.05
N LEU A 234 0.16 10.42 -10.01
CA LEU A 234 0.49 10.89 -11.36
C LEU A 234 -0.32 10.09 -12.38
N SER A 235 -1.57 10.53 -12.62
CA SER A 235 -2.42 10.02 -13.70
C SER A 235 -2.09 10.68 -15.03
N LEU A 236 -0.79 10.76 -15.34
CA LEU A 236 -0.24 11.39 -16.52
C LEU A 236 1.00 10.62 -16.97
N GLY A 237 1.35 10.79 -18.23
CA GLY A 237 2.53 10.13 -18.80
C GLY A 237 2.78 10.57 -20.23
N GLY A 238 3.84 10.02 -20.79
CA GLY A 238 4.18 10.19 -22.19
C GLY A 238 5.50 9.51 -22.55
N PRO A 239 6.03 9.79 -23.75
CA PRO A 239 7.27 9.17 -24.22
C PRO A 239 8.44 9.38 -23.26
N LYS A 240 9.34 8.39 -23.16
CA LYS A 240 10.52 8.42 -22.29
C LYS A 240 11.25 9.77 -22.32
N LYS A 241 11.43 10.37 -21.14
CA LYS A 241 12.22 11.58 -20.91
C LYS A 241 13.07 11.41 -19.65
N LYS A 242 14.39 11.36 -19.83
CA LYS A 242 15.35 11.26 -18.73
C LYS A 242 15.12 12.30 -17.63
N SER A 243 14.77 13.54 -17.99
CA SER A 243 14.53 14.60 -17.01
C SER A 243 13.33 14.33 -16.11
N ILE A 244 12.27 13.70 -16.64
CA ILE A 244 11.08 13.33 -15.86
C ILE A 244 11.43 12.18 -14.92
N ASP A 245 12.12 11.15 -15.41
CA ASP A 245 12.54 10.00 -14.60
C ASP A 245 13.48 10.40 -13.45
N ASP A 246 14.51 11.19 -13.75
CA ASP A 246 15.46 11.69 -12.73
C ASP A 246 14.72 12.49 -11.64
N ALA A 247 13.71 13.27 -12.01
CA ALA A 247 12.95 14.09 -11.08
C ALA A 247 11.89 13.29 -10.31
N ALA A 248 11.26 12.29 -10.92
CA ALA A 248 10.37 11.34 -10.25
C ALA A 248 11.15 10.53 -9.19
N LYS A 249 12.35 10.08 -9.53
CA LYS A 249 13.27 9.45 -8.57
C LYS A 249 13.62 10.37 -7.40
N ALA A 250 13.96 11.63 -7.68
CA ALA A 250 14.27 12.62 -6.64
C ALA A 250 13.06 12.89 -5.73
N LEU A 251 11.85 12.87 -6.29
CA LEU A 251 10.60 13.00 -5.55
C LEU A 251 10.39 11.81 -4.60
N VAL A 252 10.56 10.57 -5.05
CA VAL A 252 10.48 9.38 -4.19
C VAL A 252 11.51 9.45 -3.06
N GLN A 253 12.75 9.82 -3.38
CA GLN A 253 13.84 10.01 -2.40
C GLN A 253 13.58 11.10 -1.35
N SER A 254 12.59 11.98 -1.58
CA SER A 254 12.15 12.99 -0.60
C SER A 254 11.16 12.45 0.45
N GLY A 255 10.89 11.15 0.43
CA GLY A 255 9.95 10.46 1.32
C GLY A 255 8.51 10.71 0.89
N VAL A 256 8.22 10.61 -0.41
CA VAL A 256 6.87 10.66 -0.97
C VAL A 256 6.65 9.37 -1.73
N PHE A 257 5.56 8.66 -1.41
CA PHE A 257 5.12 7.55 -2.25
C PHE A 257 4.48 8.10 -3.53
N VAL A 258 4.85 7.58 -4.69
CA VAL A 258 4.38 8.06 -5.99
C VAL A 258 3.73 6.91 -6.75
N ALA A 259 2.41 6.97 -6.95
CA ALA A 259 1.69 6.09 -7.85
C ALA A 259 1.61 6.72 -9.24
N VAL A 260 1.87 5.93 -10.28
CA VAL A 260 1.94 6.41 -11.67
C VAL A 260 1.10 5.53 -12.59
N ALA A 261 0.35 6.13 -13.49
CA ALA A 261 -0.36 5.41 -14.54
C ALA A 261 0.66 4.77 -15.53
N ALA A 262 0.50 3.49 -15.86
CA ALA A 262 1.42 2.81 -16.78
C ALA A 262 1.41 3.39 -18.21
N GLY A 263 0.30 4.02 -18.61
CA GLY A 263 0.05 4.51 -19.98
C GLY A 263 -0.95 3.63 -20.73
N ASN A 264 -1.49 4.16 -21.83
CA ASN A 264 -2.62 3.56 -22.56
C ASN A 264 -2.28 3.28 -24.03
N GLU A 265 -1.03 2.97 -24.33
CA GLU A 265 -0.47 2.87 -25.68
C GLU A 265 -0.28 1.42 -26.16
N ILE A 266 -0.54 0.42 -25.32
CA ILE A 266 -0.27 -1.01 -25.60
C ILE A 266 1.22 -1.22 -25.90
N ASP A 267 2.09 -0.59 -25.11
CA ASP A 267 3.54 -0.63 -25.26
C ASP A 267 4.24 -1.08 -23.97
N ASP A 268 5.52 -1.45 -24.10
CA ASP A 268 6.39 -1.71 -22.96
C ASP A 268 6.54 -0.43 -22.12
N VAL A 269 6.19 -0.50 -20.84
CA VAL A 269 6.23 0.62 -19.90
C VAL A 269 7.63 1.25 -19.77
N ALA A 270 8.70 0.52 -20.09
CA ALA A 270 10.06 1.04 -20.13
C ALA A 270 10.24 2.18 -21.16
N SER A 271 9.37 2.27 -22.18
CA SER A 271 9.35 3.33 -23.19
C SER A 271 8.67 4.62 -22.71
N SER A 272 8.12 4.63 -21.50
CA SER A 272 7.30 5.71 -20.95
C SER A 272 7.92 6.39 -19.73
N SER A 273 7.56 7.66 -19.52
CA SER A 273 7.91 8.45 -18.34
C SER A 273 6.67 9.10 -17.73
N PRO A 274 6.55 9.17 -16.39
CA PRO A 274 7.47 8.61 -15.40
C PRO A 274 7.32 7.10 -15.17
N ALA A 275 6.34 6.44 -15.81
CA ALA A 275 5.98 5.04 -15.55
C ALA A 275 7.15 4.04 -15.64
N GLY A 276 8.11 4.26 -16.55
CA GLY A 276 9.29 3.40 -16.67
C GLY A 276 10.45 3.74 -15.73
N GLU A 277 10.27 4.61 -14.72
CA GLU A 277 11.27 4.88 -13.67
C GLU A 277 11.10 3.89 -12.50
N PRO A 278 12.07 3.00 -12.21
CA PRO A 278 11.88 1.89 -11.26
C PRO A 278 11.61 2.26 -9.80
N SER A 279 11.75 3.53 -9.42
CA SER A 279 11.51 3.97 -8.04
C SER A 279 10.07 4.41 -7.77
N VAL A 280 9.26 4.62 -8.81
CA VAL A 280 7.82 4.89 -8.65
C VAL A 280 7.03 3.59 -8.57
N CYS A 281 5.77 3.66 -8.13
CA CYS A 281 4.86 2.51 -8.11
C CYS A 281 3.94 2.58 -9.33
N THR A 282 4.26 1.83 -10.38
CA THR A 282 3.60 1.91 -11.68
C THR A 282 2.41 0.96 -11.79
N VAL A 283 1.29 1.48 -12.27
CA VAL A 283 -0.02 0.84 -12.14
C VAL A 283 -0.63 0.54 -13.51
N GLY A 284 -0.78 -0.75 -13.81
CA GLY A 284 -1.52 -1.25 -14.97
C GLY A 284 -3.03 -1.33 -14.72
N ALA A 285 -3.81 -1.41 -15.80
CA ALA A 285 -5.27 -1.40 -15.73
C ALA A 285 -5.90 -2.78 -15.91
N THR A 286 -6.99 -3.02 -15.20
CA THR A 286 -7.86 -4.20 -15.34
C THR A 286 -9.32 -3.78 -15.53
N ASN A 287 -10.14 -4.72 -15.99
CA ASN A 287 -11.59 -4.55 -16.08
C ASN A 287 -12.35 -5.35 -15.01
N GLN A 288 -13.67 -5.21 -14.98
CA GLN A 288 -14.54 -5.86 -13.99
C GLN A 288 -14.62 -7.38 -14.11
N THR A 289 -14.20 -7.96 -15.25
CA THR A 289 -14.17 -9.40 -15.49
C THR A 289 -12.80 -10.02 -15.19
N ASP A 290 -11.94 -9.28 -14.48
CA ASP A 290 -10.57 -9.67 -14.14
C ASP A 290 -9.69 -9.97 -15.35
N GLU A 291 -9.88 -9.21 -16.44
CA GLU A 291 -8.97 -9.23 -17.59
C GLU A 291 -8.05 -8.01 -17.55
N PHE A 292 -6.84 -8.19 -18.07
CA PHE A 292 -5.93 -7.08 -18.33
C PHE A 292 -6.57 -6.11 -19.34
N ALA A 293 -6.56 -4.81 -19.05
CA ALA A 293 -7.20 -3.84 -19.92
C ALA A 293 -6.44 -3.77 -21.25
N TYR A 294 -7.14 -3.99 -22.37
CA TYR A 294 -6.55 -4.09 -23.71
C TYR A 294 -5.72 -2.88 -24.15
N PHE A 295 -5.90 -1.72 -23.52
CA PHE A 295 -5.15 -0.49 -23.80
C PHE A 295 -3.91 -0.31 -22.91
N SER A 296 -3.79 -1.03 -21.79
CA SER A 296 -2.77 -0.75 -20.79
C SER A 296 -1.37 -1.07 -21.31
N ASN A 297 -0.41 -0.21 -20.98
CA ASN A 297 1.01 -0.58 -21.10
C ASN A 297 1.35 -1.71 -20.14
N TYR A 298 2.40 -2.45 -20.48
CA TYR A 298 2.77 -3.73 -19.87
C TYR A 298 4.29 -3.86 -19.70
N GLY A 299 4.75 -4.99 -19.19
CA GLY A 299 6.15 -5.34 -19.03
C GLY A 299 6.66 -5.25 -17.59
N PRO A 300 7.96 -5.52 -17.37
CA PRO A 300 8.53 -5.74 -16.04
C PRO A 300 8.61 -4.49 -15.16
N GLY A 301 8.35 -3.31 -15.73
CA GLY A 301 8.24 -2.06 -14.98
C GLY A 301 6.83 -1.78 -14.43
N VAL A 302 5.85 -2.65 -14.67
CA VAL A 302 4.52 -2.56 -14.03
C VAL A 302 4.57 -3.28 -12.69
N ASP A 303 4.35 -2.54 -11.60
CA ASP A 303 4.48 -3.05 -10.24
C ASP A 303 3.20 -3.73 -9.73
N ILE A 304 2.04 -3.23 -10.15
CA ILE A 304 0.73 -3.63 -9.62
C ILE A 304 -0.37 -3.36 -10.66
N LEU A 305 -1.42 -4.16 -10.62
CA LEU A 305 -2.62 -4.01 -11.43
C LEU A 305 -3.77 -3.51 -10.55
N ALA A 306 -4.58 -2.58 -11.08
CA ALA A 306 -5.76 -2.07 -10.40
C ALA A 306 -6.91 -1.74 -11.36
N PRO A 307 -8.15 -1.70 -10.86
CA PRO A 307 -9.33 -1.33 -11.65
C PRO A 307 -9.16 -0.05 -12.47
N GLY A 308 -9.33 -0.15 -13.79
CA GLY A 308 -9.10 0.96 -14.72
C GLY A 308 -10.12 1.10 -15.85
N VAL A 309 -11.07 0.18 -15.99
CA VAL A 309 -12.11 0.23 -17.05
C VAL A 309 -13.48 0.55 -16.46
N ASP A 310 -14.19 1.53 -17.02
CA ASP A 310 -15.52 1.93 -16.55
C ASP A 310 -15.54 2.28 -15.05
N ILE A 311 -14.62 3.15 -14.65
CA ILE A 311 -14.51 3.62 -13.26
C ILE A 311 -15.42 4.83 -13.06
N LEU A 312 -16.46 4.64 -12.24
CA LEU A 312 -17.35 5.70 -11.79
C LEU A 312 -16.70 6.50 -10.64
N SER A 313 -16.59 7.81 -10.79
CA SER A 313 -16.05 8.72 -9.77
C SER A 313 -16.65 10.13 -9.86
N THR A 314 -16.21 11.03 -8.98
CA THR A 314 -16.61 12.44 -8.94
C THR A 314 -16.20 13.19 -10.20
N TYR A 315 -16.95 14.21 -10.61
CA TYR A 315 -16.63 15.01 -11.80
C TYR A 315 -16.99 16.48 -11.57
N LEU A 316 -16.87 17.32 -12.59
CA LEU A 316 -17.10 18.77 -12.47
C LEU A 316 -18.51 19.11 -11.98
N ASN A 317 -18.66 20.29 -11.37
CA ASN A 317 -19.96 20.84 -10.94
C ASN A 317 -20.77 19.96 -9.97
N GLY A 318 -20.12 19.04 -9.27
CA GLY A 318 -20.78 18.13 -8.33
C GLY A 318 -21.42 16.89 -8.97
N SER A 319 -21.13 16.62 -10.25
CA SER A 319 -21.61 15.43 -10.95
C SER A 319 -20.64 14.26 -10.80
N THR A 320 -20.93 13.16 -11.50
CA THR A 320 -20.07 11.98 -11.57
C THR A 320 -19.89 11.58 -13.03
N ASP A 321 -18.82 10.86 -13.33
CA ASP A 321 -18.59 10.33 -14.67
C ASP A 321 -17.90 8.96 -14.64
N ILE A 322 -18.04 8.21 -15.73
CA ILE A 322 -17.43 6.89 -15.95
C ILE A 322 -16.31 7.05 -16.97
N ILE A 323 -15.07 6.82 -16.53
CA ILE A 323 -13.87 7.00 -17.36
C ILE A 323 -13.02 5.72 -17.29
N SER A 324 -12.35 5.42 -18.39
CA SER A 324 -11.40 4.30 -18.51
C SER A 324 -9.98 4.81 -18.78
N GLY A 325 -9.00 4.14 -18.17
CA GLY A 325 -7.57 4.41 -18.37
C GLY A 325 -6.73 3.91 -17.21
N THR A 326 -5.42 3.73 -17.43
CA THR A 326 -4.45 3.56 -16.33
C THR A 326 -4.42 4.77 -15.39
N SER A 327 -4.85 5.93 -15.88
CA SER A 327 -5.17 7.12 -15.08
C SER A 327 -6.25 6.89 -14.02
N MET A 328 -7.11 5.90 -14.18
CA MET A 328 -8.13 5.52 -13.20
C MET A 328 -7.65 4.37 -12.31
N SER A 329 -6.68 3.56 -12.77
CA SER A 329 -6.00 2.55 -11.94
C SER A 329 -5.04 3.17 -10.94
N SER A 330 -4.21 4.14 -11.35
CA SER A 330 -3.24 4.81 -10.49
C SER A 330 -3.84 5.38 -9.18
N PRO A 331 -4.99 6.09 -9.19
CA PRO A 331 -5.58 6.65 -7.98
C PRO A 331 -6.13 5.59 -7.01
N HIS A 332 -6.48 4.40 -7.47
CA HIS A 332 -6.80 3.30 -6.57
C HIS A 332 -5.59 2.93 -5.72
N ILE A 333 -4.39 2.92 -6.30
CA ILE A 333 -3.13 2.61 -5.60
C ILE A 333 -2.67 3.76 -4.72
N ALA A 334 -2.78 5.01 -5.17
CA ALA A 334 -2.52 6.17 -4.32
C ALA A 334 -3.46 6.17 -3.09
N GLY A 335 -4.75 5.92 -3.31
CA GLY A 335 -5.75 5.76 -2.27
C GLY A 335 -5.45 4.58 -1.34
N LEU A 336 -5.04 3.43 -1.88
CA LEU A 336 -4.65 2.27 -1.08
C LEU A 336 -3.41 2.57 -0.21
N GLY A 337 -2.42 3.26 -0.76
CA GLY A 337 -1.27 3.74 0.00
C GLY A 337 -1.68 4.64 1.17
N ALA A 338 -2.54 5.64 0.91
CA ALA A 338 -3.08 6.51 1.95
C ALA A 338 -3.90 5.74 3.01
N TYR A 339 -4.65 4.70 2.60
CA TYR A 339 -5.39 3.82 3.49
C TYR A 339 -4.45 3.05 4.43
N LEU A 340 -3.43 2.37 3.89
CA LEU A 340 -2.48 1.57 4.66
C LEU A 340 -1.67 2.42 5.65
N LEU A 341 -1.24 3.60 5.23
CA LEU A 341 -0.56 4.58 6.09
C LEU A 341 -1.47 5.05 7.24
N GLY A 342 -2.74 5.36 6.94
CA GLY A 342 -3.73 5.76 7.94
C GLY A 342 -3.99 4.66 8.99
N ALA A 343 -4.06 3.41 8.53
CA ALA A 343 -4.21 2.22 9.38
C ALA A 343 -2.93 1.89 10.16
N GLY A 344 -1.78 2.47 9.81
CA GLY A 344 -0.49 2.16 10.42
C GLY A 344 0.04 0.77 10.03
N LEU A 345 -0.37 0.28 8.87
CA LEU A 345 0.01 -1.04 8.32
C LEU A 345 1.20 -0.96 7.36
N ALA A 346 1.68 0.24 7.06
CA ALA A 346 2.82 0.47 6.17
C ALA A 346 3.56 1.75 6.57
N GLU A 347 4.79 1.88 6.12
CA GLU A 347 5.59 3.10 6.15
C GLU A 347 5.78 3.59 4.70
N VAL A 348 5.99 4.90 4.49
CA VAL A 348 6.01 5.52 3.14
C VAL A 348 7.06 4.89 2.23
N ASP A 349 8.26 4.62 2.76
CA ASP A 349 9.42 4.16 1.99
C ASP A 349 9.29 2.70 1.50
N THR A 350 8.34 1.93 2.03
CA THR A 350 8.12 0.51 1.67
C THR A 350 6.70 0.27 1.18
N LEU A 351 6.00 1.33 0.76
CA LEU A 351 4.55 1.28 0.55
C LEU A 351 4.17 0.49 -0.70
N CYS A 352 4.94 0.58 -1.78
CA CYS A 352 4.68 -0.21 -3.00
C CYS A 352 4.88 -1.70 -2.73
N GLU A 353 5.97 -2.09 -2.05
CA GLU A 353 6.23 -3.49 -1.70
C GLU A 353 5.18 -4.04 -0.74
N THR A 354 4.69 -3.21 0.18
CA THR A 354 3.60 -3.61 1.08
C THR A 354 2.32 -3.87 0.29
N ILE A 355 1.97 -2.99 -0.66
CA ILE A 355 0.82 -3.17 -1.55
C ILE A 355 0.97 -4.46 -2.38
N GLN A 356 2.13 -4.70 -2.98
CA GLN A 356 2.42 -5.92 -3.73
C GLN A 356 2.30 -7.19 -2.86
N SER A 357 2.74 -7.11 -1.60
CA SER A 357 2.66 -8.26 -0.68
C SER A 357 1.24 -8.64 -0.26
N LEU A 358 0.31 -7.69 -0.32
CA LEU A 358 -1.11 -7.90 -0.04
C LEU A 358 -1.90 -8.34 -1.27
N ALA A 359 -1.36 -8.08 -2.48
CA ALA A 359 -2.05 -8.28 -3.74
C ALA A 359 -2.53 -9.73 -3.94
N ALA A 360 -3.69 -9.87 -4.59
CA ALA A 360 -4.14 -11.15 -5.09
C ALA A 360 -3.24 -11.58 -6.26
N GLN A 361 -2.59 -12.72 -6.10
CA GLN A 361 -1.65 -13.29 -7.06
C GLN A 361 -2.41 -13.99 -8.18
N ASP A 362 -1.97 -13.80 -9.42
CA ASP A 362 -2.47 -14.52 -10.60
C ASP A 362 -4.00 -14.45 -10.80
N ALA A 363 -4.61 -13.35 -10.32
CA ALA A 363 -6.05 -13.14 -10.37
C ALA A 363 -6.52 -12.64 -11.74
N ILE A 364 -5.64 -12.03 -12.53
CA ILE A 364 -5.99 -11.40 -13.79
C ILE A 364 -5.66 -12.31 -14.98
N THR A 365 -6.58 -12.43 -15.92
CA THR A 365 -6.40 -13.13 -17.19
C THR A 365 -5.84 -12.19 -18.26
N GLU A 366 -5.26 -12.78 -19.31
CA GLU A 366 -4.71 -12.04 -20.47
C GLU A 366 -3.59 -11.03 -20.13
N VAL A 367 -2.92 -11.21 -18.97
CA VAL A 367 -1.76 -10.40 -18.60
C VAL A 367 -0.61 -10.69 -19.59
N PRO A 368 -0.04 -9.66 -20.25
CA PRO A 368 1.10 -9.83 -21.15
C PRO A 368 2.33 -10.42 -20.44
N GLU A 369 3.18 -11.11 -21.21
CA GLU A 369 4.42 -11.72 -20.69
C GLU A 369 5.29 -10.69 -19.95
N ASP A 370 6.01 -11.15 -18.92
CA ASP A 370 6.88 -10.36 -18.05
C ASP A 370 6.20 -9.21 -17.29
N THR A 371 4.87 -9.13 -17.28
CA THR A 371 4.09 -8.18 -16.48
C THR A 371 3.67 -8.80 -15.17
N ALA A 372 3.81 -8.08 -14.05
CA ALA A 372 3.42 -8.59 -12.75
C ALA A 372 1.89 -8.83 -12.68
N ASN A 373 1.47 -10.07 -12.45
CA ASN A 373 0.06 -10.43 -12.23
C ASN A 373 -0.32 -10.28 -10.76
N LEU A 374 -0.29 -9.03 -10.29
CA LEU A 374 -0.55 -8.65 -8.91
C LEU A 374 -1.76 -7.71 -8.88
N LEU A 375 -2.93 -8.23 -8.53
CA LEU A 375 -4.13 -7.39 -8.39
C LEU A 375 -4.20 -6.75 -7.01
N ALA A 376 -4.29 -5.43 -6.96
CA ALA A 376 -4.32 -4.67 -5.73
C ALA A 376 -5.44 -5.11 -4.77
N TYR A 377 -5.05 -5.30 -3.50
CA TYR A 377 -5.95 -5.74 -2.44
C TYR A 377 -5.61 -5.04 -1.11
N ASN A 378 -6.63 -4.69 -0.32
CA ASN A 378 -6.49 -3.82 0.85
C ASN A 378 -6.28 -4.57 2.18
N GLY A 379 -6.29 -5.90 2.18
CA GLY A 379 -6.03 -6.70 3.38
C GLY A 379 -7.14 -6.71 4.43
N ALA A 380 -8.28 -6.03 4.19
CA ALA A 380 -9.27 -5.80 5.23
C ALA A 380 -9.92 -7.10 5.76
N GLU A 381 -10.17 -8.09 4.89
CA GLU A 381 -10.78 -9.36 5.34
C GLU A 381 -9.78 -10.26 6.08
N GLN A 382 -8.49 -10.22 5.75
CA GLN A 382 -7.46 -10.99 6.46
C GLN A 382 -7.28 -10.52 7.91
N THR A 383 -7.46 -9.23 8.19
CA THR A 383 -7.43 -8.67 9.56
C THR A 383 -8.66 -9.04 10.41
N ALA A 384 -9.74 -9.51 9.80
CA ALA A 384 -10.92 -9.99 10.52
C ALA A 384 -10.72 -11.41 11.10
N VAL A 385 -9.93 -12.25 10.42
CA VAL A 385 -9.71 -13.66 10.79
C VAL A 385 -8.73 -13.81 11.97
N SER A 386 -7.87 -12.83 12.23
CA SER A 386 -6.97 -12.86 13.40
C SER A 386 -7.67 -12.58 14.74
N LYS A 387 -9.02 -12.53 14.77
CA LYS A 387 -9.85 -12.28 15.96
C LYS A 387 -10.47 -13.54 16.59
N HIS A 388 -10.02 -14.74 16.21
CA HIS A 388 -10.49 -16.01 16.80
C HIS A 388 -9.38 -16.80 17.48
#